data_AF-A0AB35YKV2-F1
#
_entry.id   AF-A0AB35YKV2-F1
#
_cell.length_a   1.000
_cell.length_b   1.000
_cell.length_c   1.000
_cell.angle_alpha   90.00
_cell.angle_beta   90.00
_cell.angle_gamma   90.00
#
_symmetry.space_group_name_H-M   'P 1'
#
loop_
_entity.id
_entity.type
_entity.pdbx_description
1 polymer ?
#
loop_
_entity_poly.entity_id
_entity_poly.type
_entity_poly.pdbx_seq_one_letter_code
_entity_poly.pdbx_strand_id
1 'polypeptide(L)'
;MKIKQNYEEFTKPTRDFLDLTEIFLGLQEEHRNVFMIEIESTVFFYRSLGRSEWKNIVKDEDLSDLEKQDIVCSLCTLWPQEFDFNECSAGLPDILCKNILQNSFLDSIESRKNVLSYYRNEMFDLENQITCVINEAFPQFDIEEIEAWDIEKTTKYLSRAEWKLHNLRGLQFIDQNVQMESFYEKTEQFAPELEGMPEPPKDDQTTIRGGTKNNKLTPEKLEEMRKLQEKFPEINFFGDTILTEGEAGMVDSIDSVSPALRPGF
;
A
#
# COMPACT_ATOMS: atom_id res chain seq x y z
N MET A 1 49.33 -5.69 -53.40
CA MET A 1 48.30 -5.32 -52.42
C MET A 1 46.94 -5.75 -52.97
N LYS A 2 46.41 -6.90 -52.52
CA LYS A 2 45.04 -7.39 -52.68
C LYS A 2 45.00 -8.80 -52.07
N ILE A 3 44.63 -8.89 -50.80
CA ILE A 3 44.40 -10.17 -50.11
C ILE A 3 42.91 -10.47 -50.32
N LYS A 4 42.62 -11.48 -51.14
CA LYS A 4 41.31 -12.12 -51.18
C LYS A 4 41.25 -13.11 -50.02
N GLN A 5 40.37 -12.88 -49.06
CA GLN A 5 40.04 -13.87 -48.05
C GLN A 5 39.04 -14.85 -48.66
N ASN A 6 39.47 -16.09 -48.86
CA ASN A 6 38.59 -17.24 -49.02
C ASN A 6 37.98 -17.55 -47.65
N TYR A 7 36.68 -17.35 -47.51
CA TYR A 7 35.89 -17.95 -46.45
C TYR A 7 34.88 -18.88 -47.10
N GLU A 8 35.33 -20.10 -47.40
CA GLU A 8 34.44 -21.22 -47.62
C GLU A 8 34.97 -22.41 -46.82
N GLU A 9 34.03 -23.12 -46.20
CA GLU A 9 34.12 -24.45 -45.61
C GLU A 9 34.72 -24.59 -44.21
N PHE A 10 33.87 -24.36 -43.20
CA PHE A 10 33.83 -25.27 -42.04
C PHE A 10 32.50 -26.01 -41.98
N THR A 11 32.61 -27.21 -42.55
CA THR A 11 31.87 -28.46 -42.42
C THR A 11 31.04 -28.74 -41.15
N LYS A 12 29.78 -29.13 -41.41
CA LYS A 12 28.90 -30.13 -40.75
C LYS A 12 28.12 -29.74 -39.47
N PRO A 13 26.83 -30.13 -39.36
CA PRO A 13 26.02 -29.92 -38.16
C PRO A 13 26.41 -30.97 -37.12
N THR A 14 27.19 -30.56 -36.12
CA THR A 14 27.51 -31.37 -34.96
C THR A 14 26.38 -31.26 -33.94
N ARG A 15 25.72 -32.41 -33.67
CA ARG A 15 24.88 -32.78 -32.51
C ARG A 15 24.11 -31.62 -31.87
N ASP A 16 22.78 -31.69 -31.87
CA ASP A 16 21.90 -30.85 -31.05
C ASP A 16 22.49 -30.67 -29.65
N PHE A 17 23.24 -29.58 -29.47
CA PHE A 17 23.85 -29.24 -28.20
C PHE A 17 22.71 -28.58 -27.46
N LEU A 18 21.96 -29.40 -26.73
CA LEU A 18 20.87 -28.91 -25.92
C LEU A 18 21.47 -27.92 -24.92
N ASP A 19 21.19 -26.63 -25.12
CA ASP A 19 21.69 -25.61 -24.21
C ASP A 19 20.86 -25.67 -22.93
N LEU A 20 21.42 -26.32 -21.91
CA LEU A 20 20.83 -26.42 -20.58
C LEU A 20 20.58 -25.03 -19.98
N THR A 21 21.31 -24.00 -20.42
CA THR A 21 21.14 -22.61 -20.00
C THR A 21 19.82 -22.04 -20.50
N GLU A 22 19.47 -22.27 -21.77
CA GLU A 22 18.22 -21.78 -22.35
C GLU A 22 17.01 -22.43 -21.68
N ILE A 23 17.11 -23.74 -21.41
CA ILE A 23 16.08 -24.49 -20.67
C ILE A 23 15.94 -23.92 -19.27
N PHE A 24 17.04 -23.70 -18.56
CA PHE A 24 17.00 -23.14 -17.20
C PHE A 24 16.36 -21.76 -17.15
N LEU A 25 16.71 -20.87 -18.09
CA LEU A 25 16.13 -19.52 -18.17
C LEU A 25 14.62 -19.58 -18.44
N GLY A 26 14.17 -20.41 -19.38
CA GLY A 26 12.74 -20.59 -19.65
C GLY A 26 11.98 -21.13 -18.43
N LEU A 27 12.57 -22.08 -17.71
CA LEU A 27 11.97 -22.61 -16.48
C LEU A 27 11.93 -21.59 -15.33
N GLN A 28 12.92 -20.68 -15.24
CA GLN A 28 12.93 -19.61 -14.25
C GLN A 28 11.87 -18.53 -14.52
N GLU A 29 11.48 -18.31 -15.78
CA GLU A 29 10.39 -17.39 -16.11
C GLU A 29 9.02 -17.95 -15.67
N GLU A 30 8.83 -19.26 -15.79
CA GLU A 30 7.57 -19.93 -15.42
C GLU A 30 7.47 -20.23 -13.92
N HIS A 31 8.60 -20.55 -13.27
CA HIS A 31 8.63 -20.96 -11.87
C HIS A 31 9.52 -20.05 -11.02
N ARG A 32 8.98 -19.59 -9.88
CA ARG A 32 9.67 -18.70 -8.93
C ARG A 32 11.03 -19.25 -8.45
N ASN A 33 11.11 -20.56 -8.21
CA ASN A 33 12.32 -21.22 -7.72
C ASN A 33 12.59 -22.48 -8.56
N VAL A 34 13.73 -22.50 -9.24
CA VAL A 34 14.24 -23.64 -10.02
C VAL A 34 15.61 -24.03 -9.50
N PHE A 35 15.80 -25.32 -9.26
CA PHE A 35 17.04 -25.92 -8.81
C PHE A 35 17.56 -26.91 -9.84
N MET A 36 18.88 -27.09 -9.87
CA MET A 36 19.57 -28.03 -10.75
C MET A 36 20.34 -29.05 -9.92
N ILE A 37 20.25 -30.32 -10.28
CA ILE A 37 21.10 -31.38 -9.73
C ILE A 37 21.58 -32.30 -10.84
N GLU A 38 22.82 -32.75 -10.75
CA GLU A 38 23.37 -33.79 -11.63
C GLU A 38 23.42 -35.11 -10.87
N ILE A 39 22.76 -36.14 -11.40
CA ILE A 39 22.72 -37.50 -10.83
C ILE A 39 23.10 -38.47 -11.96
N GLU A 40 24.14 -39.28 -11.75
CA GLU A 40 24.56 -40.32 -12.72
C GLU A 40 24.72 -39.82 -14.17
N SER A 41 25.26 -38.60 -14.32
CA SER A 41 25.45 -37.92 -15.62
C SER A 41 24.17 -37.48 -16.34
N THR A 42 23.02 -37.50 -15.64
CA THR A 42 21.77 -36.86 -16.07
C THR A 42 21.53 -35.62 -15.23
N VAL A 43 21.21 -34.50 -15.90
CA VAL A 43 20.84 -33.27 -15.22
C VAL A 43 19.34 -33.29 -14.96
N PHE A 44 18.92 -32.86 -13.77
CA PHE A 44 17.53 -32.68 -13.42
C PHE A 44 17.30 -31.23 -13.03
N PHE A 45 16.28 -30.62 -13.62
CA PHE A 45 15.73 -29.35 -13.15
C PHE A 45 14.45 -29.63 -12.39
N TYR A 46 14.32 -29.07 -11.21
CA TYR A 46 13.15 -29.26 -10.36
C TYR A 46 12.78 -27.99 -9.60
N ARG A 47 11.52 -27.91 -9.19
CA ARG A 47 11.00 -26.82 -8.35
C ARG A 47 10.88 -27.24 -6.89
N SER A 48 10.76 -26.27 -6.00
CA SER A 48 10.35 -26.53 -4.62
C SER A 48 8.91 -27.06 -4.54
N LEU A 49 8.67 -27.96 -3.59
CA LEU A 49 7.36 -28.52 -3.29
C LEU A 49 6.50 -27.51 -2.53
N GLY A 50 5.26 -27.34 -2.96
CA GLY A 50 4.29 -26.46 -2.32
C GLY A 50 3.75 -27.01 -1.00
N ARG A 51 3.31 -26.10 -0.12
CA ARG A 51 2.72 -26.47 1.18
C ARG A 51 1.44 -27.30 1.05
N SER A 52 0.58 -26.97 0.07
CA SER A 52 -0.66 -27.70 -0.21
C SER A 52 -0.37 -29.11 -0.72
N GLU A 53 0.56 -29.23 -1.67
CA GLU A 53 0.99 -30.48 -2.28
C GLU A 53 1.57 -31.43 -1.21
N TRP A 54 2.51 -30.94 -0.41
CA TRP A 54 3.08 -31.71 0.71
C TRP A 54 2.01 -32.18 1.71
N LYS A 55 1.06 -31.29 2.04
CA LYS A 55 -0.02 -31.64 2.98
C LYS A 55 -0.92 -32.75 2.41
N ASN A 56 -1.15 -32.78 1.12
CA ASN A 56 -1.96 -33.83 0.49
C ASN A 56 -1.20 -35.17 0.52
N ILE A 57 0.07 -35.18 0.10
CA ILE A 57 0.91 -36.39 0.09
C ILE A 57 1.06 -37.02 1.48
N VAL A 58 1.26 -36.19 2.52
CA VAL A 58 1.43 -36.68 3.89
C VAL A 58 0.12 -37.21 4.50
N LYS A 59 -1.02 -36.65 4.08
CA LYS A 59 -2.34 -37.05 4.61
C LYS A 59 -2.85 -38.37 4.06
N ASP A 60 -2.41 -38.74 2.86
CA ASP A 60 -2.78 -40.01 2.27
C ASP A 60 -2.05 -41.15 3.02
N GLU A 61 -2.79 -41.82 3.90
CA GLU A 61 -2.33 -42.97 4.67
C GLU A 61 -2.25 -44.24 3.80
N ASP A 62 -2.96 -44.25 2.67
CA ASP A 62 -3.00 -45.38 1.74
C ASP A 62 -1.69 -45.54 0.92
N LEU A 63 -0.85 -44.51 0.89
CA LEU A 63 0.41 -44.50 0.15
C LEU A 63 1.59 -44.92 1.03
N SER A 64 2.40 -45.84 0.51
CA SER A 64 3.70 -46.23 1.06
C SER A 64 4.69 -45.05 1.01
N ASP A 65 5.69 -45.06 1.90
CA ASP A 65 6.74 -44.03 1.91
C ASP A 65 7.50 -43.95 0.58
N LEU A 66 7.69 -45.09 -0.10
CA LEU A 66 8.31 -45.15 -1.44
C LEU A 66 7.43 -44.49 -2.49
N GLU A 67 6.13 -44.81 -2.51
CA GLU A 67 5.17 -44.22 -3.45
C GLU A 67 5.05 -42.70 -3.25
N LYS A 68 5.12 -42.24 -1.98
CA LYS A 68 5.18 -40.81 -1.65
C LYS A 68 6.41 -40.14 -2.24
N GLN A 69 7.58 -40.79 -2.19
CA GLN A 69 8.80 -40.25 -2.79
C GLN A 69 8.68 -40.12 -4.31
N ASP A 70 8.13 -41.13 -4.98
CA ASP A 70 7.93 -41.13 -6.43
C ASP A 70 6.94 -40.04 -6.85
N ILE A 71 5.88 -39.85 -6.08
CA ILE A 71 4.92 -38.75 -6.26
C ILE A 71 5.60 -37.39 -6.09
N VAL A 72 6.44 -37.21 -5.07
CA VAL A 72 7.19 -35.95 -4.88
C VAL A 72 8.13 -35.69 -6.06
N CYS A 73 8.85 -36.70 -6.51
CA CYS A 73 9.79 -36.56 -7.63
C CYS A 73 9.07 -36.23 -8.94
N SER A 74 7.97 -36.93 -9.24
CA SER A 74 7.17 -36.69 -10.44
C SER A 74 6.50 -35.32 -10.47
N LEU A 75 6.02 -34.81 -9.33
CA LEU A 75 5.37 -33.49 -9.25
C LEU A 75 6.35 -32.31 -9.35
N CYS A 76 7.58 -32.49 -8.87
CA CYS A 76 8.56 -31.40 -8.77
C CYS A 76 9.57 -31.38 -9.92
N THR A 77 9.73 -32.47 -10.67
CA THR A 77 10.67 -32.54 -11.79
C THR A 77 10.11 -31.80 -12.99
N LEU A 78 10.85 -30.80 -13.45
CA LEU A 78 10.53 -29.97 -14.62
C LEU A 78 11.23 -30.49 -15.87
N TRP A 79 12.45 -30.98 -15.70
CA TRP A 79 13.26 -31.55 -16.79
C TRP A 79 14.12 -32.70 -16.29
N PRO A 80 14.30 -33.78 -17.07
CA PRO A 80 13.69 -34.05 -18.37
C PRO A 80 12.16 -34.21 -18.27
N GLN A 81 11.45 -33.77 -19.30
CA GLN A 81 9.99 -33.88 -19.36
C GLN A 81 9.58 -35.36 -19.38
N GLU A 82 8.53 -35.69 -18.64
CA GLU A 82 7.96 -37.04 -18.59
C GLU A 82 8.96 -38.13 -18.19
N PHE A 83 9.91 -37.83 -17.30
CA PHE A 83 10.81 -38.83 -16.76
C PHE A 83 10.04 -39.94 -16.04
N ASP A 84 10.24 -41.19 -16.45
CA ASP A 84 9.62 -42.34 -15.80
C ASP A 84 10.42 -42.75 -14.56
N PHE A 85 9.85 -42.47 -13.39
CA PHE A 85 10.42 -42.86 -12.11
C PHE A 85 10.27 -44.36 -11.81
N ASN A 86 9.43 -45.09 -12.54
CA ASN A 86 9.28 -46.55 -12.35
C ASN A 86 10.43 -47.34 -13.00
N GLU A 87 11.00 -46.83 -14.09
CA GLU A 87 12.10 -47.46 -14.83
C GLU A 87 13.45 -46.73 -14.62
N CYS A 88 13.68 -46.20 -13.42
CA CYS A 88 14.91 -45.46 -13.10
C CYS A 88 15.95 -46.27 -12.31
N SER A 89 17.18 -45.73 -12.25
CA SER A 89 18.27 -46.31 -11.44
C SER A 89 17.89 -46.31 -9.96
N ALA A 90 18.15 -47.44 -9.28
CA ALA A 90 17.82 -47.59 -7.87
C ALA A 90 18.57 -46.54 -7.03
N GLY A 91 17.82 -45.76 -6.24
CA GLY A 91 18.35 -44.67 -5.41
C GLY A 91 18.29 -43.28 -6.05
N LEU A 92 17.94 -43.16 -7.34
CA LEU A 92 17.71 -41.87 -7.98
C LEU A 92 16.52 -41.12 -7.34
N PRO A 93 15.34 -41.74 -7.13
CA PRO A 93 14.21 -41.09 -6.46
C PRO A 93 14.55 -40.70 -5.01
N ASP A 94 15.32 -41.52 -4.30
CA ASP A 94 15.77 -41.22 -2.93
C ASP A 94 16.63 -39.95 -2.87
N ILE A 95 17.62 -39.85 -3.76
CA ILE A 95 18.51 -38.70 -3.83
C ILE A 95 17.72 -37.45 -4.24
N LEU A 96 16.90 -37.55 -5.29
CA LEU A 96 16.14 -36.43 -5.81
C LEU A 96 15.11 -35.92 -4.79
N CYS A 97 14.33 -36.81 -4.19
CA CYS A 97 13.35 -36.49 -3.16
C CYS A 97 14.00 -35.81 -1.96
N LYS A 98 15.14 -36.33 -1.48
CA LYS A 98 15.87 -35.70 -0.38
C LYS A 98 16.29 -34.26 -0.69
N ASN A 99 16.80 -34.01 -1.90
CA ASN A 99 17.18 -32.67 -2.32
C ASN A 99 15.96 -31.74 -2.48
N ILE A 100 14.86 -32.24 -3.05
CA ILE A 100 13.59 -31.50 -3.15
C ILE A 100 13.12 -31.10 -1.75
N LEU A 101 13.08 -32.03 -0.79
CA LEU A 101 12.61 -31.74 0.56
C LEU A 101 13.52 -30.76 1.32
N GLN A 102 14.84 -30.86 1.12
CA GLN A 102 15.80 -29.92 1.70
C GLN A 102 15.62 -28.51 1.14
N ASN A 103 15.54 -28.36 -0.19
CA ASN A 103 15.36 -27.06 -0.84
C ASN A 103 13.95 -26.48 -0.64
N SER A 104 12.97 -27.33 -0.31
CA SER A 104 11.63 -26.90 0.09
C SER A 104 11.50 -26.61 1.59
N PHE A 105 12.58 -26.81 2.37
CA PHE A 105 12.60 -26.69 3.84
C PHE A 105 11.56 -27.57 4.55
N LEU A 106 11.22 -28.72 3.96
CA LEU A 106 10.26 -29.70 4.48
C LEU A 106 10.94 -30.94 5.08
N ASP A 107 12.26 -31.00 5.05
CA ASP A 107 13.09 -32.08 5.58
C ASP A 107 12.96 -32.24 7.11
N SER A 108 12.92 -31.12 7.86
CA SER A 108 12.90 -31.15 9.31
C SER A 108 12.04 -30.04 9.93
N ILE A 109 11.61 -30.26 11.18
CA ILE A 109 10.92 -29.22 11.96
C ILE A 109 11.87 -28.03 12.24
N GLU A 110 13.16 -28.30 12.38
CA GLU A 110 14.17 -27.27 12.65
C GLU A 110 14.38 -26.35 11.44
N SER A 111 14.51 -26.91 10.24
CA SER A 111 14.59 -26.13 8.98
C SER A 111 13.41 -25.16 8.85
N ARG A 112 12.18 -25.64 9.12
CA ARG A 112 10.98 -24.77 9.10
C ARG A 112 11.03 -23.67 10.15
N LYS A 113 11.51 -23.96 11.35
CA LYS A 113 11.70 -22.95 12.41
C LYS A 113 12.75 -21.93 12.02
N ASN A 114 13.83 -22.35 11.36
CA ASN A 114 14.90 -21.47 10.92
C ASN A 114 14.42 -20.51 9.84
N VAL A 115 13.69 -21.01 8.83
CA VAL A 115 13.07 -20.16 7.79
C VAL A 115 12.09 -19.16 8.40
N LEU A 116 11.23 -19.61 9.31
CA LEU A 116 10.31 -18.73 10.00
C LEU A 116 11.04 -17.66 10.84
N SER A 117 12.14 -18.04 11.50
CA SER A 117 12.94 -17.13 12.30
C SER A 117 13.69 -16.12 11.42
N TYR A 118 14.14 -16.54 10.24
CA TYR A 118 14.74 -15.67 9.23
C TYR A 118 13.75 -14.57 8.80
N TYR A 119 12.56 -14.95 8.32
CA TYR A 119 11.55 -13.97 7.90
C TYR A 119 11.04 -13.10 9.06
N ARG A 120 10.97 -13.64 10.28
CA ARG A 120 10.68 -12.83 11.47
C ARG A 120 11.76 -11.79 11.76
N ASN A 121 13.01 -12.13 11.52
CA ASN A 121 14.10 -11.18 11.69
C ASN A 121 14.10 -10.12 10.59
N GLU A 122 13.69 -10.47 9.36
CA GLU A 122 13.50 -9.49 8.28
C GLU A 122 12.41 -8.47 8.60
N MET A 123 11.41 -8.83 9.40
CA MET A 123 10.39 -7.88 9.87
C MET A 123 10.93 -6.81 10.82
N PHE A 124 12.18 -6.88 11.30
CA PHE A 124 12.79 -5.74 12.01
C PHE A 124 13.19 -4.60 11.08
N ASP A 125 13.25 -4.85 9.77
CA ASP A 125 13.46 -3.81 8.78
C ASP A 125 12.17 -2.99 8.58
N LEU A 126 12.34 -1.66 8.50
CA LEU A 126 11.23 -0.72 8.40
C LEU A 126 10.53 -0.83 7.04
N GLU A 127 11.27 -1.07 5.96
CA GLU A 127 10.70 -1.23 4.61
C GLU A 127 9.70 -2.39 4.54
N ASN A 128 10.04 -3.54 5.15
CA ASN A 128 9.14 -4.70 5.24
C ASN A 128 7.88 -4.40 6.07
N GLN A 129 8.02 -3.58 7.12
CA GLN A 129 6.89 -3.14 7.93
C GLN A 129 5.97 -2.17 7.17
N ILE A 130 6.52 -1.29 6.33
CA ILE A 130 5.75 -0.33 5.52
C ILE A 130 4.75 -1.06 4.64
N THR A 131 5.16 -2.12 3.95
CA THR A 131 4.28 -2.96 3.14
C THR A 131 3.11 -3.51 3.95
N CYS A 132 3.37 -3.99 5.17
CA CYS A 132 2.33 -4.49 6.07
C CYS A 132 1.35 -3.39 6.52
N VAL A 133 1.86 -2.20 6.84
CA VAL A 133 1.06 -1.04 7.25
C VAL A 133 0.15 -0.58 6.11
N ILE A 134 0.67 -0.53 4.89
CA ILE A 134 -0.10 -0.14 3.70
C ILE A 134 -1.19 -1.16 3.41
N ASN A 135 -0.89 -2.47 3.43
CA ASN A 135 -1.88 -3.51 3.19
C ASN A 135 -3.02 -3.46 4.23
N GLU A 136 -2.70 -3.33 5.52
CA GLU A 136 -3.69 -3.18 6.59
C GLU A 136 -4.63 -1.97 6.34
N ALA A 137 -4.09 -0.86 5.82
CA ALA A 137 -4.90 0.30 5.47
C ALA A 137 -5.64 0.13 4.13
N PHE A 138 -5.09 -0.62 3.16
CA PHE A 138 -5.62 -0.79 1.81
C PHE A 138 -5.60 -2.27 1.39
N PRO A 139 -6.57 -3.08 1.86
CA PRO A 139 -6.60 -4.53 1.61
C PRO A 139 -6.86 -4.93 0.15
N GLN A 140 -7.07 -3.95 -0.72
CA GLN A 140 -7.32 -4.11 -2.15
C GLN A 140 -6.05 -4.34 -2.97
N PHE A 141 -4.88 -4.03 -2.40
CA PHE A 141 -3.59 -4.23 -3.04
C PHE A 141 -2.89 -5.43 -2.42
N ASP A 142 -2.33 -6.28 -3.27
CA ASP A 142 -1.56 -7.43 -2.81
C ASP A 142 -0.18 -7.00 -2.29
N ILE A 143 0.35 -7.75 -1.33
CA ILE A 143 1.66 -7.48 -0.70
C ILE A 143 2.77 -7.43 -1.75
N GLU A 144 2.80 -8.41 -2.65
CA GLU A 144 3.81 -8.49 -3.72
C GLU A 144 3.69 -7.31 -4.70
N GLU A 145 2.49 -6.77 -4.90
CA GLU A 145 2.31 -5.57 -5.73
C GLU A 145 2.91 -4.34 -5.03
N ILE A 146 2.69 -4.19 -3.71
CA ILE A 146 3.19 -3.07 -2.92
C ILE A 146 4.72 -3.06 -2.87
N GLU A 147 5.35 -4.23 -2.73
CA GLU A 147 6.81 -4.35 -2.72
C GLU A 147 7.45 -3.95 -4.05
N ALA A 148 6.73 -4.10 -5.16
CA ALA A 148 7.20 -3.69 -6.48
C ALA A 148 7.00 -2.20 -6.79
N TRP A 149 6.40 -1.42 -5.88
CA TRP A 149 6.13 -0.01 -6.11
C TRP A 149 7.38 0.87 -5.98
N ASP A 150 7.39 1.95 -6.76
CA ASP A 150 8.39 3.02 -6.61
C ASP A 150 8.27 3.70 -5.23
N ILE A 151 9.41 4.18 -4.72
CA ILE A 151 9.52 4.85 -3.41
C ILE A 151 8.52 6.00 -3.26
N GLU A 152 8.26 6.78 -4.31
CA GLU A 152 7.28 7.88 -4.29
C GLU A 152 5.86 7.35 -4.01
N LYS A 153 5.46 6.29 -4.70
CA LYS A 153 4.14 5.67 -4.53
C LYS A 153 4.04 5.06 -3.13
N THR A 154 5.04 4.31 -2.69
CA THR A 154 5.09 3.69 -1.36
C THR A 154 4.97 4.74 -0.26
N THR A 155 5.73 5.84 -0.32
CA THR A 155 5.68 6.94 0.66
C THR A 155 4.31 7.64 0.69
N LYS A 156 3.72 7.87 -0.49
CA LYS A 156 2.38 8.46 -0.62
C LYS A 156 1.31 7.58 0.01
N TYR A 157 1.39 6.26 -0.18
CA TYR A 157 0.43 5.33 0.42
C TYR A 157 0.70 5.11 1.91
N LEU A 158 1.95 5.15 2.36
CA LEU A 158 2.31 5.10 3.77
C LEU A 158 1.72 6.29 4.54
N SER A 159 1.94 7.52 4.09
CA SER A 159 1.37 8.71 4.75
C SER A 159 -0.16 8.67 4.84
N ARG A 160 -0.83 8.14 3.81
CA ARG A 160 -2.28 7.91 3.82
C ARG A 160 -2.68 6.77 4.76
N ALA A 161 -1.90 5.69 4.81
CA ALA A 161 -2.12 4.57 5.70
C ALA A 161 -2.01 4.99 7.16
N GLU A 162 -0.97 5.76 7.52
CA GLU A 162 -0.80 6.34 8.86
C GLU A 162 -2.02 7.19 9.25
N TRP A 163 -2.44 8.11 8.37
CA TRP A 163 -3.62 8.93 8.63
C TRP A 163 -4.90 8.09 8.75
N LYS A 164 -5.10 7.12 7.86
CA LYS A 164 -6.27 6.23 7.86
C LYS A 164 -6.33 5.37 9.11
N LEU A 165 -5.22 4.74 9.49
CA LEU A 165 -5.15 3.88 10.67
C LEU A 165 -5.25 4.68 11.97
N HIS A 166 -4.75 5.92 12.02
CA HIS A 166 -4.85 6.78 13.19
C HIS A 166 -6.25 7.39 13.37
N ASN A 167 -6.88 7.86 12.27
CA ASN A 167 -8.11 8.66 12.34
C ASN A 167 -9.40 7.89 12.01
N LEU A 168 -9.31 6.79 11.27
CA LEU A 168 -10.48 6.00 10.86
C LEU A 168 -10.66 4.71 11.67
N ARG A 169 -9.67 4.28 12.48
CA ARG A 169 -9.86 3.14 13.38
C ARG A 169 -10.89 3.49 14.47
N GLY A 170 -12.07 2.89 14.36
CA GLY A 170 -13.17 3.03 15.33
C GLY A 170 -14.34 3.89 14.87
N LEU A 171 -14.28 4.50 13.67
CA LEU A 171 -15.45 5.14 13.08
C LEU A 171 -16.35 4.08 12.44
N GLN A 172 -17.54 3.89 13.02
CA GLN A 172 -18.63 3.25 12.30
C GLN A 172 -19.01 4.20 11.16
N PHE A 173 -18.81 3.76 9.92
CA PHE A 173 -19.37 4.47 8.78
C PHE A 173 -20.89 4.41 8.91
N ILE A 174 -21.50 5.51 9.32
CA ILE A 174 -22.93 5.73 9.10
C ILE A 174 -23.06 5.84 7.58
N ASP A 175 -23.90 4.97 7.01
CA ASP A 175 -24.15 4.90 5.57
C ASP A 175 -24.43 6.30 5.01
N GLN A 176 -23.53 6.80 4.17
CA GLN A 176 -23.55 8.18 3.67
C GLN A 176 -24.77 8.45 2.78
N ASN A 177 -25.47 7.40 2.34
CA ASN A 177 -26.74 7.54 1.63
C ASN A 177 -27.80 8.26 2.47
N VAL A 178 -27.81 8.07 3.80
CA VAL A 178 -28.80 8.74 4.68
C VAL A 178 -28.45 10.21 4.92
N GLN A 179 -27.16 10.55 5.00
CA GLN A 179 -26.74 11.94 5.21
C GLN A 179 -26.83 12.79 3.95
N MET A 180 -26.54 12.21 2.78
CA MET A 180 -26.60 12.93 1.52
C MET A 180 -28.05 13.26 1.13
N GLU A 181 -29.00 12.33 1.32
CA GLU A 181 -30.44 12.60 1.15
C GLU A 181 -30.93 13.70 2.10
N SER A 182 -30.50 13.68 3.37
CA SER A 182 -30.89 14.72 4.35
C SER A 182 -30.37 16.13 4.04
N PHE A 183 -29.28 16.24 3.27
CA PHE A 183 -28.71 17.51 2.86
C PHE A 183 -29.47 18.08 1.66
N TYR A 184 -29.80 17.24 0.67
CA TYR A 184 -30.57 17.67 -0.50
C TYR A 184 -32.05 17.95 -0.19
N GLU A 185 -32.70 17.16 0.67
CA GLU A 185 -34.09 17.44 1.11
C GLU A 185 -34.21 18.74 1.91
N LYS A 186 -33.19 19.13 2.67
CA LYS A 186 -33.18 20.41 3.40
C LYS A 186 -32.99 21.62 2.49
N THR A 187 -32.33 21.45 1.35
CA THR A 187 -32.12 22.55 0.39
C THR A 187 -33.38 22.84 -0.44
N GLU A 188 -34.21 21.83 -0.70
CA GLU A 188 -35.46 22.02 -1.46
C GLU A 188 -36.63 22.55 -0.60
N GLN A 189 -36.56 22.45 0.73
CA GLN A 189 -37.61 22.93 1.64
C GLN A 189 -37.42 24.37 2.16
N PHE A 190 -36.30 25.03 1.85
CA PHE A 190 -36.03 26.41 2.30
C PHE A 190 -35.83 27.37 1.12
N ALA A 191 -36.89 27.56 0.32
CA ALA A 191 -37.19 28.88 -0.21
C ALA A 191 -37.78 29.71 0.95
N PRO A 192 -37.12 30.78 1.45
CA PRO A 192 -37.60 31.45 2.65
C PRO A 192 -38.73 32.44 2.31
N GLU A 193 -39.95 32.12 2.74
CA GLU A 193 -40.90 33.14 3.22
C GLU A 193 -40.48 33.52 4.64
N LEU A 194 -40.18 34.81 4.82
CA LEU A 194 -39.84 35.44 6.09
C LEU A 194 -41.05 35.40 7.04
N GLU A 195 -40.85 34.89 8.27
CA GLU A 195 -41.15 35.59 9.53
C GLU A 195 -41.10 34.63 10.74
N GLY A 196 -40.25 34.96 11.71
CA GLY A 196 -40.50 34.64 13.13
C GLY A 196 -39.87 33.35 13.70
N MET A 197 -39.13 33.55 14.81
CA MET A 197 -38.63 32.58 15.81
C MET A 197 -37.20 32.02 15.58
N PRO A 198 -36.55 31.46 16.62
CA PRO A 198 -35.96 32.13 17.79
C PRO A 198 -34.43 31.89 17.86
N GLU A 199 -33.69 32.70 18.65
CA GLU A 199 -32.22 32.60 18.75
C GLU A 199 -31.71 31.21 19.21
N PRO A 200 -30.65 30.66 18.56
CA PRO A 200 -30.00 29.41 18.98
C PRO A 200 -29.14 29.61 20.26
N PRO A 201 -28.86 28.54 21.01
CA PRO A 201 -28.24 28.62 22.33
C PRO A 201 -26.78 29.10 22.24
N LYS A 202 -26.40 29.95 23.21
CA LYS A 202 -25.07 30.57 23.31
C LYS A 202 -24.08 29.58 23.91
N ASP A 203 -23.23 28.99 23.08
CA ASP A 203 -22.05 28.25 23.55
C ASP A 203 -20.91 29.22 23.88
N ASP A 204 -20.47 29.19 25.14
CA ASP A 204 -19.33 29.92 25.68
C ASP A 204 -18.01 29.34 25.15
N GLN A 205 -17.67 29.64 23.89
CA GLN A 205 -16.33 29.37 23.36
C GLN A 205 -15.46 30.63 23.41
N THR A 206 -14.30 30.50 24.04
CA THR A 206 -13.23 31.51 24.05
C THR A 206 -12.70 31.72 22.63
N THR A 207 -12.55 32.98 22.21
CA THR A 207 -11.94 33.26 20.91
C THR A 207 -10.43 32.97 20.94
N ILE A 208 -9.85 32.67 19.77
CA ILE A 208 -8.42 32.30 19.58
C ILE A 208 -7.45 33.37 20.13
N ARG A 209 -7.92 34.61 20.36
CA ARG A 209 -7.15 35.70 21.00
C ARG A 209 -7.45 35.92 22.49
N GLY A 210 -8.06 34.94 23.16
CA GLY A 210 -8.26 34.94 24.62
C GLY A 210 -9.41 35.83 25.14
N GLY A 211 -10.33 36.28 24.28
CA GLY A 211 -11.50 37.07 24.68
C GLY A 211 -12.80 36.25 24.70
N THR A 212 -13.61 36.42 25.75
CA THR A 212 -14.99 35.89 25.82
C THR A 212 -15.97 36.86 25.15
N LYS A 213 -16.91 36.34 24.35
CA LYS A 213 -17.93 37.14 23.64
C LYS A 213 -18.89 37.92 24.56
N ASN A 214 -18.91 37.64 25.86
CA ASN A 214 -19.83 38.24 26.84
C ASN A 214 -19.16 39.25 27.80
N ASN A 215 -18.01 39.83 27.44
CA ASN A 215 -17.31 40.77 28.31
C ASN A 215 -18.02 42.14 28.34
N LYS A 216 -19.08 42.27 29.13
CA LYS A 216 -19.76 43.54 29.40
C LYS A 216 -18.76 44.54 29.99
N LEU A 217 -18.81 45.78 29.50
CA LEU A 217 -17.89 46.85 29.87
C LEU A 217 -17.98 47.13 31.38
N THR A 218 -16.92 46.82 32.11
CA THR A 218 -16.83 47.15 33.55
C THR A 218 -16.67 48.67 33.72
N PRO A 219 -17.11 49.25 34.86
CA PRO A 219 -17.02 50.70 35.11
C PRO A 219 -15.60 51.27 34.92
N GLU A 220 -14.59 50.46 35.24
CA GLU A 220 -13.18 50.79 35.12
C GLU A 220 -12.71 50.97 33.67
N LYS A 221 -13.19 50.13 32.74
CA LYS A 221 -12.87 50.23 31.30
C LYS A 221 -13.48 51.47 30.64
N LEU A 222 -14.60 51.93 31.17
CA LEU A 222 -15.26 53.16 30.74
C LEU A 222 -14.43 54.40 31.09
N GLU A 223 -13.75 54.35 32.23
CA GLU A 223 -12.88 55.43 32.69
C GLU A 223 -11.54 55.46 31.93
N GLU A 224 -11.01 54.30 31.55
CA GLU A 224 -9.85 54.20 30.65
C GLU A 224 -10.16 54.74 29.25
N MET A 225 -11.33 54.41 28.69
CA MET A 225 -11.82 54.96 27.42
C MET A 225 -11.91 56.50 27.47
N ARG A 226 -12.43 57.06 28.57
CA ARG A 226 -12.53 58.52 28.75
C ARG A 226 -11.16 59.18 28.80
N LYS A 227 -10.19 58.57 29.51
CA LYS A 227 -8.80 59.06 29.57
C LYS A 227 -8.07 58.96 28.23
N LEU A 228 -8.42 57.98 27.40
CA LEU A 228 -7.89 57.85 26.04
C LEU A 228 -8.45 58.91 25.10
N GLN A 229 -9.75 59.22 25.20
CA GLN A 229 -10.39 60.30 24.43
C GLN A 229 -9.80 61.68 24.77
N GLU A 230 -9.48 61.93 26.05
CA GLU A 230 -8.81 63.17 26.46
C GLU A 230 -7.36 63.27 25.95
N LYS A 231 -6.68 62.14 25.73
CA LYS A 231 -5.29 62.11 25.24
C LYS A 231 -5.16 62.20 23.72
N PHE A 232 -6.19 61.78 22.96
CA PHE A 232 -6.15 61.72 21.50
C PHE A 232 -7.41 62.33 20.86
N PRO A 233 -7.57 63.66 20.91
CA PRO A 233 -8.75 64.34 20.35
C PRO A 233 -8.82 64.32 18.81
N GLU A 234 -7.74 63.90 18.14
CA GLU A 234 -7.67 63.82 16.68
C GLU A 234 -8.34 62.55 16.10
N ILE A 235 -8.59 61.54 16.94
CA ILE A 235 -9.22 60.28 16.52
C ILE A 235 -10.73 60.40 16.70
N ASN A 236 -11.49 60.30 15.61
CA ASN A 236 -12.94 60.38 15.65
C ASN A 236 -13.55 59.03 16.06
N PHE A 237 -13.48 58.70 17.35
CA PHE A 237 -13.92 57.41 17.91
C PHE A 237 -15.41 57.08 17.69
N PHE A 238 -16.25 58.08 17.42
CA PHE A 238 -17.68 57.90 17.18
C PHE A 238 -18.07 57.97 15.69
N GLY A 239 -17.15 58.38 14.82
CA GLY A 239 -17.41 58.57 13.39
C GLY A 239 -16.97 57.41 12.49
N ASP A 240 -16.42 56.34 13.08
CA ASP A 240 -15.97 55.19 12.32
C ASP A 240 -17.15 54.21 12.11
N THR A 241 -17.69 54.19 10.90
CA THR A 241 -18.85 53.38 10.49
C THR A 241 -18.63 51.89 10.73
N ILE A 242 -17.38 51.44 10.71
CA ILE A 242 -16.99 50.04 10.96
C ILE A 242 -17.24 49.64 12.43
N LEU A 243 -17.06 50.56 13.38
CA LEU A 243 -17.27 50.30 14.80
C LEU A 243 -18.74 50.42 15.22
N THR A 244 -19.54 51.18 14.47
CA THR A 244 -20.96 51.43 14.77
C THR A 244 -21.92 50.49 14.06
N GLU A 245 -21.63 50.10 12.81
CA GLU A 245 -22.56 49.32 11.96
C GLU A 245 -22.09 47.87 11.72
N GLY A 246 -20.91 47.48 12.21
CA GLY A 246 -20.40 46.11 12.09
C GLY A 246 -20.23 45.68 10.63
N GLU A 247 -20.52 44.40 10.31
CA GLU A 247 -20.34 43.81 8.97
C GLU A 247 -21.10 44.57 7.85
N ALA A 248 -22.19 45.27 8.17
CA ALA A 248 -22.96 46.04 7.19
C ALA A 248 -22.20 47.27 6.65
N GLY A 249 -21.29 47.85 7.44
CA GLY A 249 -20.45 48.97 7.03
C GLY A 249 -19.24 48.59 6.16
N MET A 250 -18.96 47.29 6.01
CA MET A 250 -17.86 46.78 5.15
C MET A 250 -18.27 46.52 3.70
N VAL A 251 -19.58 46.54 3.39
CA VAL A 251 -20.11 46.16 2.08
C VAL A 251 -19.59 47.08 0.96
N ASP A 252 -19.36 48.36 1.25
CA ASP A 252 -18.84 49.34 0.28
C ASP A 252 -17.33 49.23 0.01
N SER A 253 -16.61 48.40 0.79
CA SER A 253 -15.14 48.27 0.69
C SER A 253 -14.67 46.94 0.09
N ILE A 254 -15.59 46.03 -0.25
CA ILE A 254 -15.27 44.72 -0.83
C ILE A 254 -15.37 44.82 -2.35
N ASP A 255 -14.21 44.94 -3.00
CA ASP A 255 -14.08 44.80 -4.45
C ASP A 255 -14.42 43.36 -4.85
N SER A 256 -15.60 43.17 -5.42
CA SER A 256 -16.19 41.87 -5.76
C SER A 256 -15.67 41.28 -7.08
N VAL A 257 -14.79 41.99 -7.80
CA VAL A 257 -14.28 41.54 -9.09
C VAL A 257 -12.93 40.84 -8.94
N SER A 258 -12.89 39.57 -9.34
CA SER A 258 -11.66 38.77 -9.35
C SER A 258 -10.57 39.47 -10.18
N PRO A 259 -9.31 39.51 -9.71
CA PRO A 259 -8.23 40.27 -10.36
C PRO A 259 -8.02 39.97 -11.86
N ALA A 260 -8.31 38.74 -12.30
CA ALA A 260 -8.18 38.31 -13.70
C ALA A 260 -9.27 38.86 -14.66
N LEU A 261 -10.33 39.48 -14.13
CA LEU A 261 -11.45 40.03 -14.90
C LEU A 261 -11.39 41.56 -15.00
N ARG A 262 -10.31 42.20 -14.52
CA ARG A 262 -10.14 43.65 -14.64
C ARG A 262 -9.68 43.99 -16.07
N PRO A 263 -10.34 44.95 -16.76
CA PRO A 263 -9.86 45.39 -18.06
C PRO A 263 -8.57 46.20 -17.87
N GLY A 264 -7.45 45.70 -18.40
CA GLY A 264 -6.16 46.41 -18.38
C GLY A 264 -4.90 45.57 -18.08
N PHE A 265 -5.03 44.26 -17.95
CA PHE A 265 -3.91 43.29 -18.03
C PHE A 265 -4.15 42.31 -19.18
#